data_AF-A0A6J8CUN4-F1
#
_entry.id   AF-A0A6J8CUN4-F1
#
_cell.length_a   1.000
_cell.length_b   1.000
_cell.length_c   1.000
_cell.angle_alpha   90.00
_cell.angle_beta   90.00
_cell.angle_gamma   90.00
#
_symmetry.space_group_name_H-M   'P 1'
#
loop_
_entity.id
_entity.type
_entity.pdbx_description
1 polymer ?
#
loop_
_entity_poly.entity_id
_entity_poly.type
_entity_poly.pdbx_seq_one_letter_code
_entity_poly.pdbx_strand_id
1 'polypeptide(L)'
;MTEHDQLLSSFMSKTDERFQNIVLGVQQNHDIMVNLTSQTSKFVAHFEDVSVKLSNLLIDQMNMTSSVNKYLEELKIGIHEMVKGNLSPFLISPNILKSTLKHVQLILNGKFKGFYLLNTDPAYYYSSSQLLYARNHSTLYVTLKFPISTFSSPLALYRVNSFPVPINSSSNHGTKIMDLPEYFTVTIEEIYDNILLVYKMNTLAFECPNKHKIVKGCNFCFIQIPCTSLSTDSLYIPKKIEKYTNYKDTVTVLHPINLAFIQHFFDSDTYSSILGDTTFTKQINIQIPSINIFNHSFSNIIAQDHNLHLSLKRIAQATLKQKTVFKSLSEPLINGDISMDDSWLDLNTILIISSLCVSGLLVIACIVLFNKIRILTATLLLLQKIPRSQSLSNPSPLPSFIYKHLATTTESSHVQGIFNTQCNPWPFVALSFTMTLALVIVSIYFFKKLGKRNHTKVVLEITNGLSCITIPIVTLSLCPSDWDITAPNCIQNMRISGTFCTRLHADFDNFSIVNINTKHEVPIPEDISVNPYPARRLKKMFGTPFFCHVLITHHNYFTRIK
;
A
#
# COMPACT_ATOMS: atom_id res chain seq x y z
N MET A 1 -79.96 -46.39 53.24
CA MET A 1 -79.27 -45.07 53.24
C MET A 1 -77.78 -45.18 53.57
N THR A 2 -77.31 -46.26 54.20
CA THR A 2 -75.92 -46.44 54.65
C THR A 2 -74.91 -46.87 53.56
N GLU A 3 -75.35 -47.46 52.46
CA GLU A 3 -74.45 -47.96 51.40
C GLU A 3 -73.98 -46.85 50.44
N HIS A 4 -74.79 -45.81 50.25
CA HIS A 4 -74.44 -44.67 49.39
C HIS A 4 -73.37 -43.77 50.03
N ASP A 5 -73.40 -43.61 51.35
CA ASP A 5 -72.41 -42.82 52.09
C ASP A 5 -71.02 -43.48 52.07
N GLN A 6 -70.95 -44.81 52.09
CA GLN A 6 -69.68 -45.54 51.95
C GLN A 6 -69.07 -45.40 50.55
N LEU A 7 -69.89 -45.44 49.50
CA LEU A 7 -69.42 -45.23 48.13
C LEU A 7 -68.88 -43.82 47.91
N LEU A 8 -69.58 -42.80 48.44
CA LEU A 8 -69.17 -41.40 48.33
C LEU A 8 -67.87 -41.12 49.11
N SER A 9 -67.72 -41.70 50.31
CA SER A 9 -66.50 -41.64 51.12
C SER A 9 -65.30 -42.24 50.39
N SER A 10 -65.46 -43.43 49.78
CA SER A 10 -64.35 -44.08 49.05
C SER A 10 -63.94 -43.31 47.78
N PHE A 11 -64.92 -42.69 47.10
CA PHE A 11 -64.66 -41.86 45.93
C PHE A 11 -63.92 -40.57 46.32
N MET A 12 -64.36 -39.90 47.38
CA MET A 12 -63.70 -38.71 47.93
C MET A 12 -62.26 -39.01 48.34
N SER A 13 -62.02 -40.12 49.06
CA SER A 13 -60.66 -40.56 49.44
C SER A 13 -59.75 -40.80 48.23
N LYS A 14 -60.22 -41.53 47.21
CA LYS A 14 -59.42 -41.76 45.99
C LYS A 14 -59.19 -40.49 45.17
N THR A 15 -60.15 -39.56 45.20
CA THR A 15 -60.03 -38.28 44.49
C THR A 15 -59.02 -37.39 45.18
N ASP A 16 -59.01 -37.37 46.51
CA ASP A 16 -58.04 -36.62 47.32
C ASP A 16 -56.63 -37.20 47.16
N GLU A 17 -56.48 -38.53 47.17
CA GLU A 17 -55.20 -39.20 46.87
C GLU A 17 -54.68 -38.87 45.47
N ARG A 18 -55.54 -38.88 44.45
CA ARG A 18 -55.16 -38.46 43.08
C ARG A 18 -54.79 -36.99 43.01
N PHE A 19 -55.52 -36.13 43.73
CA PHE A 19 -55.22 -34.70 43.77
C PHE A 19 -53.88 -34.44 44.45
N GLN A 20 -53.59 -35.09 45.58
CA GLN A 20 -52.29 -35.02 46.24
C GLN A 20 -51.17 -35.54 45.33
N ASN A 21 -51.37 -36.65 44.63
CA ASN A 21 -50.38 -37.16 43.67
C ASN A 21 -50.13 -36.18 42.52
N ILE A 22 -51.15 -35.47 42.03
CA ILE A 22 -50.99 -34.43 41.01
C ILE A 22 -50.23 -33.22 41.59
N VAL A 23 -50.58 -32.77 42.80
CA VAL A 23 -49.91 -31.65 43.48
C VAL A 23 -48.43 -31.99 43.72
N LEU A 24 -48.12 -33.17 44.22
CA LEU A 24 -46.76 -33.67 44.41
C LEU A 24 -46.01 -33.75 43.07
N GLY A 25 -46.64 -34.26 42.01
CA GLY A 25 -46.04 -34.31 40.69
C GLY A 25 -45.74 -32.92 40.10
N VAL A 26 -46.61 -31.94 40.32
CA VAL A 26 -46.41 -30.55 39.89
C VAL A 26 -45.28 -29.89 40.68
N GLN A 27 -45.23 -30.09 42.01
CA GLN A 27 -44.15 -29.58 42.86
C GLN A 27 -42.81 -30.19 42.47
N GLN A 28 -42.74 -31.50 42.29
CA GLN A 28 -41.52 -32.19 41.88
C GLN A 28 -41.03 -31.72 40.50
N ASN A 29 -41.95 -31.52 39.53
CA ASN A 29 -41.60 -30.96 38.23
C ASN A 29 -41.11 -29.50 38.33
N HIS A 30 -41.70 -28.69 39.22
CA HIS A 30 -41.26 -27.33 39.47
C HIS A 30 -39.83 -27.31 40.05
N ASP A 31 -39.55 -28.14 41.05
CA ASP A 31 -38.23 -28.24 41.68
C ASP A 31 -37.16 -28.71 40.69
N ILE A 32 -37.49 -29.70 39.85
CA ILE A 32 -36.61 -30.15 38.77
C ILE A 32 -36.34 -28.99 37.79
N MET A 33 -37.36 -28.22 37.41
CA MET A 33 -37.22 -27.10 36.49
C MET A 33 -36.38 -25.96 37.08
N VAL A 34 -36.55 -25.65 38.37
CA VAL A 34 -35.73 -24.65 39.08
C VAL A 34 -34.27 -25.11 39.17
N ASN A 35 -34.02 -26.39 39.51
CA ASN A 35 -32.68 -26.94 39.56
C ASN A 35 -32.01 -26.93 38.16
N LEU A 36 -32.75 -27.33 37.11
CA LEU A 36 -32.27 -27.29 35.73
C LEU A 36 -31.92 -25.86 35.29
N THR A 37 -32.76 -24.88 35.65
CA THR A 37 -32.53 -23.46 35.33
C THR A 37 -31.28 -22.93 36.04
N SER A 38 -31.09 -23.29 37.31
CA SER A 38 -29.92 -22.93 38.11
C SER A 38 -28.63 -23.57 37.59
N GLN A 39 -28.67 -24.84 37.17
CA GLN A 39 -27.52 -25.49 36.54
C GLN A 39 -27.19 -24.85 35.18
N THR A 40 -28.21 -24.52 34.39
CA THR A 40 -28.04 -23.87 33.09
C THR A 40 -27.43 -22.48 33.25
N SER A 41 -27.86 -21.68 34.23
CA SER A 41 -27.28 -20.34 34.46
C SER A 41 -25.83 -20.41 34.93
N LYS A 42 -25.47 -21.36 35.80
CA LYS A 42 -24.07 -21.62 36.20
C LYS A 42 -23.21 -22.03 35.01
N PHE A 43 -23.74 -22.88 34.13
CA PHE A 43 -23.04 -23.29 32.91
C PHE A 43 -22.81 -22.09 31.97
N VAL A 44 -23.82 -21.25 31.75
CA VAL A 44 -23.71 -20.03 30.94
C VAL A 44 -22.65 -19.08 31.51
N ALA A 45 -22.68 -18.80 32.82
CA ALA A 45 -21.69 -17.94 33.45
C ALA A 45 -20.25 -18.50 33.35
N HIS A 46 -20.08 -19.81 33.53
CA HIS A 46 -18.77 -20.45 33.34
C HIS A 46 -18.31 -20.39 31.88
N PHE A 47 -19.23 -20.58 30.94
CA PHE A 47 -18.93 -20.47 29.51
C PHE A 47 -18.51 -19.04 29.13
N GLU A 48 -19.15 -18.01 29.69
CA GLU A 48 -18.76 -16.60 29.50
C GLU A 48 -17.33 -16.35 30.01
N ASP A 49 -16.99 -16.80 31.23
CA ASP A 49 -15.64 -16.66 31.80
C ASP A 49 -14.57 -17.34 30.93
N VAL A 50 -14.84 -18.58 30.49
CA VAL A 50 -13.92 -19.32 29.60
C VAL A 50 -13.79 -18.62 28.25
N SER A 51 -14.88 -18.09 27.70
CA SER A 51 -14.89 -17.37 26.43
C SER A 51 -14.05 -16.08 26.50
N VAL A 52 -14.17 -15.31 27.59
CA VAL A 52 -13.37 -14.10 27.81
C VAL A 52 -11.87 -14.44 27.96
N LYS A 53 -11.55 -15.47 28.74
CA LYS A 53 -10.15 -15.93 28.90
C LYS A 53 -9.54 -16.40 27.59
N LEU A 54 -10.29 -17.17 26.80
CA LEU A 54 -9.84 -17.63 25.49
C LEU A 54 -9.65 -16.45 24.53
N SER A 55 -10.55 -15.47 24.55
CA SER A 55 -10.43 -14.26 23.72
C SER A 55 -9.18 -13.46 24.06
N ASN A 56 -8.87 -13.29 25.35
CA ASN A 56 -7.63 -12.60 25.78
C ASN A 56 -6.37 -13.35 25.33
N LEU A 57 -6.33 -14.68 25.51
CA LEU A 57 -5.20 -15.50 25.03
C LEU A 57 -5.01 -15.40 23.51
N LEU A 58 -6.10 -15.36 22.74
CA LEU A 58 -6.02 -15.17 21.29
C LEU A 58 -5.52 -13.78 20.90
N ILE A 59 -5.94 -12.73 21.61
CA ILE A 59 -5.44 -11.36 21.41
C ILE A 59 -3.94 -11.28 21.72
N ASP A 60 -3.50 -11.87 22.83
CA ASP A 60 -2.08 -11.88 23.22
C ASP A 60 -1.23 -12.64 22.19
N GLN A 61 -1.71 -13.81 21.74
CA GLN A 61 -1.05 -14.58 20.69
C GLN A 61 -0.98 -13.81 19.37
N MET A 62 -2.04 -13.08 19.01
CA MET A 62 -2.09 -12.25 17.81
C MET A 62 -1.11 -11.09 17.89
N ASN A 63 -1.01 -10.43 19.06
CA ASN A 63 -0.06 -9.36 19.31
C ASN A 63 1.40 -9.86 19.23
N MET A 64 1.69 -11.02 19.83
CA MET A 64 3.02 -11.63 19.77
C MET A 64 3.39 -12.01 18.33
N THR A 65 2.46 -12.62 17.60
CA THR A 65 2.66 -13.00 16.19
C THR A 65 2.87 -11.77 15.31
N SER A 66 2.10 -10.70 15.53
CA SER A 66 2.24 -9.43 14.83
C SER A 66 3.61 -8.80 15.09
N SER A 67 4.08 -8.81 16.34
CA SER A 67 5.40 -8.30 16.71
C SER A 67 6.53 -9.09 16.03
N VAL A 68 6.44 -10.43 16.01
CA VAL A 68 7.41 -11.29 15.31
C VAL A 68 7.40 -11.04 13.81
N ASN A 69 6.22 -10.95 13.18
CA ASN A 69 6.11 -10.64 11.75
C ASN A 69 6.70 -9.27 11.41
N LYS A 70 6.46 -8.26 12.25
CA LYS A 70 7.07 -6.95 12.10
C LYS A 70 8.59 -7.03 12.15
N TYR A 71 9.16 -7.75 13.12
CA TYR A 71 10.60 -7.95 13.23
C TYR A 71 11.19 -8.69 12.01
N LEU A 72 10.49 -9.71 11.52
CA LEU A 72 10.92 -10.46 10.33
C LEU A 72 10.90 -9.60 9.06
N GLU A 73 9.87 -8.77 8.87
CA GLU A 73 9.81 -7.84 7.74
C GLU A 73 10.88 -6.73 7.87
N GLU A 74 11.11 -6.17 9.05
CA GLU A 74 12.20 -5.22 9.30
C GLU A 74 13.59 -5.86 9.01
N LEU A 75 13.80 -7.10 9.45
CA LEU A 75 15.01 -7.86 9.16
C LEU A 75 15.18 -8.14 7.67
N LYS A 76 14.10 -8.54 6.97
CA LYS A 76 14.09 -8.80 5.52
C LYS A 76 14.41 -7.54 4.73
N ILE A 77 13.80 -6.40 5.06
CA ILE A 77 14.14 -5.09 4.49
C ILE A 77 15.61 -4.78 4.76
N GLY A 78 16.07 -5.02 5.99
CA GLY A 78 17.46 -4.79 6.39
C GLY A 78 18.47 -5.60 5.57
N ILE A 79 18.21 -6.90 5.40
CA ILE A 79 19.03 -7.78 4.56
C ILE A 79 18.97 -7.33 3.09
N HIS A 80 17.79 -6.96 2.59
CA HIS A 80 17.65 -6.52 1.21
C HIS A 80 18.47 -5.26 0.91
N GLU A 81 18.45 -4.26 1.79
CA GLU A 81 19.31 -3.08 1.67
C GLU A 81 20.80 -3.44 1.77
N MET A 82 21.16 -4.36 2.67
CA MET A 82 22.55 -4.83 2.80
C MET A 82 23.05 -5.52 1.53
N VAL A 83 22.20 -6.33 0.87
CA VAL A 83 22.52 -6.97 -0.42
C VAL A 83 22.73 -5.94 -1.53
N LYS A 84 22.04 -4.79 -1.48
CA LYS A 84 22.28 -3.65 -2.39
C LYS A 84 23.56 -2.89 -2.09
N GLY A 85 24.24 -3.19 -0.98
CA GLY A 85 25.42 -2.47 -0.51
C GLY A 85 25.10 -1.27 0.39
N ASN A 86 23.86 -1.13 0.87
CA ASN A 86 23.43 -0.07 1.78
C ASN A 86 23.26 -0.58 3.22
N LEU A 87 23.66 0.21 4.21
CA LEU A 87 23.44 -0.15 5.61
C LEU A 87 21.99 0.16 5.99
N SER A 88 21.31 -0.78 6.65
CA SER A 88 19.95 -0.55 7.14
C SER A 88 19.92 -0.20 8.64
N PRO A 89 19.08 0.77 9.06
CA PRO A 89 18.86 1.06 10.48
C PRO A 89 18.18 -0.10 11.24
N PHE A 90 17.54 -1.02 10.53
CA PHE A 90 16.92 -2.23 11.12
C PHE A 90 17.96 -3.29 11.49
N LEU A 91 19.12 -3.33 10.80
CA LEU A 91 20.22 -4.23 11.13
C LEU A 91 21.14 -3.65 12.20
N ILE A 92 21.51 -2.38 12.07
CA ILE A 92 22.36 -1.67 13.03
C ILE A 92 21.63 -0.40 13.42
N SER A 93 21.16 -0.32 14.66
CA SER A 93 20.40 0.84 15.13
C SER A 93 21.25 2.13 15.14
N PRO A 94 20.63 3.31 14.98
CA PRO A 94 21.36 4.59 14.99
C PRO A 94 22.16 4.83 16.27
N ASN A 95 21.69 4.29 17.39
CA ASN A 95 22.36 4.41 18.69
C ASN A 95 23.67 3.63 18.72
N ILE A 96 23.68 2.40 18.17
CA ILE A 96 24.90 1.58 18.07
C ILE A 96 25.91 2.31 17.18
N LEU A 97 25.48 2.75 16.00
CA LEU A 97 26.36 3.43 15.05
C LEU A 97 26.92 4.74 15.61
N LYS A 98 26.11 5.55 16.31
CA LYS A 98 26.57 6.77 16.98
C LYS A 98 27.61 6.48 18.06
N SER A 99 27.43 5.41 18.83
CA SER A 99 28.41 4.96 19.83
C SER A 99 29.72 4.52 19.18
N THR A 100 29.63 3.75 18.08
CA THR A 100 30.78 3.32 17.28
C THR A 100 31.54 4.51 16.71
N LEU A 101 30.87 5.51 16.14
CA LEU A 101 31.51 6.72 15.60
C LEU A 101 32.27 7.49 16.68
N LYS A 102 31.69 7.65 17.88
CA LYS A 102 32.38 8.26 19.01
C LYS A 102 33.64 7.47 19.39
N HIS A 103 33.54 6.14 19.44
CA HIS A 103 34.67 5.29 19.77
C HIS A 103 35.78 5.37 18.71
N VAL A 104 35.43 5.39 17.43
CA VAL A 104 36.39 5.57 16.33
C VAL A 104 37.08 6.94 16.44
N GLN A 105 36.35 8.03 16.73
CA GLN A 105 36.96 9.35 16.93
C GLN A 105 37.92 9.36 18.13
N LEU A 106 37.59 8.67 19.22
CA LEU A 106 38.50 8.52 20.37
C LEU A 106 39.78 7.78 19.99
N ILE A 107 39.69 6.72 19.19
CA ILE A 107 40.86 5.98 18.68
C ILE A 107 41.71 6.89 17.78
N LEU A 108 41.10 7.67 16.88
CA LEU A 108 41.80 8.62 16.01
C LEU A 108 42.52 9.68 16.83
N ASN A 109 41.85 10.31 17.80
CA ASN A 109 42.47 11.32 18.68
C ASN A 109 43.66 10.76 19.48
N GLY A 110 43.59 9.49 19.89
CA GLY A 110 44.65 8.84 20.66
C GLY A 110 45.84 8.38 19.82
N LYS A 111 45.59 7.68 18.70
CA LYS A 111 46.62 7.01 17.90
C LYS A 111 47.07 7.78 16.67
N PHE A 112 46.20 8.59 16.07
CA PHE A 112 46.39 9.25 14.77
C PHE A 112 46.10 10.75 14.88
N LYS A 113 46.98 11.47 15.59
CA LYS A 113 46.83 12.93 15.79
C LYS A 113 46.70 13.65 14.45
N GLY A 114 45.72 14.54 14.35
CA GLY A 114 45.43 15.32 13.14
C GLY A 114 44.47 14.65 12.16
N PHE A 115 43.97 13.44 12.45
CA PHE A 115 42.90 12.82 11.66
C PHE A 115 41.55 12.89 12.39
N TYR A 116 40.50 13.19 11.63
CA TYR A 116 39.14 13.36 12.10
C TYR A 116 38.17 12.55 11.23
N LEU A 117 37.07 12.08 11.81
CA LEU A 117 35.97 11.53 11.02
C LEU A 117 35.35 12.64 10.17
N LEU A 118 35.23 12.39 8.86
CA LEU A 118 34.63 13.36 7.94
C LEU A 118 33.14 13.58 8.26
N ASN A 119 32.45 12.54 8.72
CA ASN A 119 31.04 12.61 9.09
C ASN A 119 30.76 11.87 10.40
N THR A 120 30.10 12.56 11.34
CA THR A 120 29.72 12.03 12.65
C THR A 120 28.23 11.70 12.76
N ASP A 121 27.44 12.00 11.72
CA ASP A 121 26.01 11.69 11.69
C ASP A 121 25.75 10.26 11.19
N PRO A 122 25.07 9.39 11.97
CA PRO A 122 24.63 8.08 11.52
C PRO A 122 23.87 8.09 10.18
N ALA A 123 23.07 9.13 9.90
CA ALA A 123 22.26 9.22 8.69
C ALA A 123 23.09 9.12 7.41
N TYR A 124 24.30 9.68 7.41
CA TYR A 124 25.23 9.61 6.29
C TYR A 124 25.63 8.17 5.93
N TYR A 125 25.80 7.30 6.93
CA TYR A 125 26.24 5.93 6.70
C TYR A 125 25.10 5.02 6.24
N TYR A 126 23.85 5.33 6.56
CA TYR A 126 22.71 4.60 6.00
C TYR A 126 22.49 4.93 4.52
N SER A 127 22.83 6.14 4.10
CA SER A 127 22.66 6.57 2.72
C SER A 127 23.88 6.22 1.85
N SER A 128 25.08 6.58 2.29
CA SER A 128 26.25 6.68 1.39
C SER A 128 27.42 5.77 1.78
N SER A 129 27.19 4.77 2.64
CA SER A 129 28.28 3.89 3.07
C SER A 129 28.63 2.83 2.03
N GLN A 130 29.92 2.54 1.93
CA GLN A 130 30.39 1.31 1.32
C GLN A 130 30.50 0.25 2.41
N LEU A 131 29.65 -0.77 2.33
CA LEU A 131 29.68 -1.89 3.26
C LEU A 131 30.21 -3.16 2.59
N LEU A 132 30.96 -3.93 3.35
CA LEU A 132 31.29 -5.32 3.03
C LEU A 132 30.65 -6.20 4.09
N TYR A 133 30.04 -7.30 3.69
CA TYR A 133 29.44 -8.24 4.63
C TYR A 133 29.86 -9.67 4.32
N ALA A 134 29.98 -10.46 5.37
CA ALA A 134 30.24 -11.89 5.28
C ALA A 134 29.40 -12.61 6.33
N ARG A 135 28.91 -13.80 6.00
CA ARG A 135 28.18 -14.63 6.95
C ARG A 135 28.98 -15.90 7.22
N ASN A 136 29.14 -16.23 8.49
CA ASN A 136 29.66 -17.51 8.93
C ASN A 136 28.63 -18.16 9.87
N HIS A 137 27.99 -19.23 9.42
CA HIS A 137 26.91 -19.91 10.17
C HIS A 137 25.78 -18.96 10.60
N SER A 138 25.67 -18.70 11.91
CA SER A 138 24.67 -17.83 12.54
C SER A 138 25.17 -16.40 12.77
N THR A 139 26.42 -16.09 12.41
CA THR A 139 27.02 -14.77 12.64
C THR A 139 27.15 -14.00 11.34
N LEU A 140 26.63 -12.77 11.34
CA LEU A 140 26.79 -11.79 10.28
C LEU A 140 27.89 -10.80 10.66
N TYR A 141 28.93 -10.72 9.83
CA TYR A 141 29.99 -9.73 9.95
C TYR A 141 29.70 -8.60 8.97
N VAL A 142 29.64 -7.37 9.48
CA VAL A 142 29.46 -6.15 8.69
C VAL A 142 30.70 -5.29 8.88
N THR A 143 31.41 -4.99 7.80
CA THR A 143 32.54 -4.09 7.77
C THR A 143 32.12 -2.77 7.13
N LEU A 144 32.12 -1.71 7.94
CA LEU A 144 31.74 -0.37 7.52
C LEU A 144 33.00 0.50 7.33
N LYS A 145 33.11 1.18 6.19
CA LYS A 145 34.21 2.12 5.94
C LYS A 145 33.88 3.50 6.51
N PHE A 146 34.74 4.02 7.39
CA PHE A 146 34.62 5.36 7.95
C PHE A 146 35.58 6.33 7.24
N PRO A 147 35.09 7.34 6.51
CA PRO A 147 35.96 8.31 5.87
C PRO A 147 36.64 9.19 6.93
N ILE A 148 37.97 9.29 6.82
CA ILE A 148 38.81 10.13 7.67
C ILE A 148 39.43 11.26 6.85
N SER A 149 39.69 12.39 7.50
CA SER A 149 40.26 13.59 6.90
C SER A 149 41.30 14.19 7.83
N THR A 150 42.30 14.87 7.28
CA THR A 150 43.24 15.70 8.06
C THR A 150 42.64 17.05 8.48
N PHE A 151 41.49 17.42 7.91
CA PHE A 151 40.79 18.65 8.22
C PHE A 151 39.78 18.42 9.35
N SER A 152 39.75 19.34 10.32
CA SER A 152 38.83 19.31 11.46
C SER A 152 37.41 19.74 11.08
N SER A 153 37.24 20.39 9.93
CA SER A 153 35.96 20.86 9.41
C SER A 153 35.76 20.46 7.94
N PRO A 154 34.50 20.26 7.50
CA PRO A 154 34.21 19.93 6.11
C PRO A 154 34.58 21.11 5.20
N LEU A 155 35.32 20.83 4.13
CA LEU A 155 35.62 21.78 3.07
C LEU A 155 34.46 21.84 2.07
N ALA A 156 33.93 23.03 1.83
CA ALA A 156 32.91 23.24 0.81
C ALA A 156 33.58 23.26 -0.57
N LEU A 157 33.50 22.13 -1.28
CA LEU A 157 33.92 21.98 -2.68
C LEU A 157 32.75 22.37 -3.60
N TYR A 158 33.03 23.26 -4.54
CA TYR A 158 32.11 23.68 -5.58
C TYR A 158 32.61 23.16 -6.92
N ARG A 159 31.76 22.46 -7.67
CA ARG A 159 32.09 22.00 -9.02
C ARG A 159 31.95 23.15 -10.01
N VAL A 160 32.98 23.40 -10.82
CA VAL A 160 32.91 24.41 -11.86
C VAL A 160 32.21 23.81 -13.09
N ASN A 161 31.05 24.36 -13.43
CA ASN A 161 30.34 24.01 -14.65
C ASN A 161 30.47 25.16 -15.65
N SER A 162 31.09 24.87 -16.81
CA SER A 162 31.23 25.84 -17.91
C SER A 162 30.14 25.60 -18.95
N PHE A 163 29.34 26.64 -19.23
CA PHE A 163 28.28 26.61 -20.22
C PHE A 163 28.68 27.48 -21.43
N PRO A 164 28.45 27.00 -22.67
CA PRO A 164 28.68 27.83 -23.84
C PRO A 164 27.68 28.99 -23.86
N VAL A 165 28.17 30.22 -24.00
CA VAL A 165 27.35 31.42 -24.16
C VAL A 165 27.21 31.71 -25.65
N PRO A 166 25.99 31.74 -26.22
CA PRO A 166 25.81 32.03 -27.64
C PRO A 166 26.24 33.47 -27.96
N ILE A 167 26.94 33.65 -29.08
CA ILE A 167 27.48 34.96 -29.49
C ILE A 167 26.34 35.93 -29.87
N ASN A 168 25.21 35.39 -30.31
CA ASN A 168 24.04 36.09 -30.83
C ASN A 168 22.82 35.16 -30.65
N SER A 169 21.63 35.72 -30.40
CA SER A 169 20.35 34.99 -30.23
C SER A 169 19.93 34.07 -31.39
N SER A 170 20.45 34.31 -32.59
CA SER A 170 20.21 33.55 -33.83
C SER A 170 21.37 32.61 -34.23
N SER A 171 22.48 32.62 -33.48
CA SER A 171 23.70 31.89 -33.81
C SER A 171 23.76 30.53 -33.11
N ASN A 172 24.13 29.48 -33.85
CA ASN A 172 24.48 28.17 -33.28
C ASN A 172 25.92 28.13 -32.71
N HIS A 173 26.68 29.22 -32.85
CA HIS A 173 28.02 29.37 -32.27
C HIS A 173 27.95 30.02 -30.89
N GLY A 174 28.75 29.49 -29.97
CA GLY A 174 28.92 30.03 -28.61
C GLY A 174 30.36 29.94 -28.14
N THR A 175 30.72 30.80 -27.19
CA THR A 175 32.01 30.79 -26.51
C THR A 175 31.91 30.00 -25.21
N LYS A 176 32.88 29.12 -24.95
CA LYS A 176 32.96 28.35 -23.72
C LYS A 176 34.34 28.52 -23.12
N ILE A 177 34.40 28.80 -21.81
CA ILE A 177 35.67 28.86 -21.09
C ILE A 177 36.17 27.43 -20.90
N MET A 178 37.38 27.16 -21.37
CA MET A 178 38.08 25.88 -21.26
C MET A 178 39.08 25.92 -20.09
N ASP A 179 39.61 24.77 -19.71
CA ASP A 179 40.69 24.63 -18.71
C ASP A 179 40.38 25.17 -17.31
N LEU A 180 39.11 25.14 -16.92
CA LEU A 180 38.71 25.43 -15.54
C LEU A 180 38.98 24.22 -14.64
N PRO A 181 39.44 24.43 -13.39
CA PRO A 181 39.55 23.35 -12.42
C PRO A 181 38.17 22.72 -12.19
N GLU A 182 38.09 21.39 -12.11
CA GLU A 182 36.81 20.70 -11.96
C GLU A 182 36.10 21.09 -10.65
N TYR A 183 36.89 21.36 -9.60
CA TYR A 183 36.40 21.79 -8.30
C TYR A 183 37.24 22.93 -7.75
N PHE A 184 36.60 23.86 -7.03
CA PHE A 184 37.26 24.88 -6.21
C PHE A 184 36.67 24.85 -4.80
N THR A 185 37.47 25.23 -3.81
CA THR A 185 36.99 25.36 -2.43
C THR A 185 36.79 26.83 -2.13
N VAL A 186 35.62 27.23 -1.64
CA VAL A 186 35.43 28.62 -1.20
C VAL A 186 35.89 28.75 0.24
N THR A 187 37.16 29.10 0.39
CA THR A 187 37.64 29.96 1.47
C THR A 187 37.65 31.40 0.96
N ILE A 188 37.91 32.41 1.79
CA ILE A 188 38.06 33.79 1.31
C ILE A 188 39.12 33.77 0.20
N GLU A 189 38.73 34.15 -1.00
CA GLU A 189 39.57 34.05 -2.19
C GLU A 189 39.83 35.46 -2.71
N GLU A 190 41.09 35.78 -2.92
CA GLU A 190 41.49 37.05 -3.53
C GLU A 190 41.36 36.90 -5.06
N ILE A 191 40.40 37.59 -5.65
CA ILE A 191 40.14 37.51 -7.10
C ILE A 191 41.14 38.41 -7.86
N TYR A 192 41.35 39.62 -7.35
CA TYR A 192 42.28 40.60 -7.89
C TYR A 192 43.03 41.24 -6.73
N ASP A 193 44.10 41.97 -7.02
CA ASP A 193 44.78 42.77 -6.01
C ASP A 193 43.75 43.68 -5.32
N ASN A 194 43.63 43.49 -4.01
CA ASN A 194 42.73 44.24 -3.14
C ASN A 194 41.24 43.94 -3.31
N ILE A 195 40.82 42.89 -4.03
CA ILE A 195 39.41 42.48 -4.11
C ILE A 195 39.25 41.03 -3.62
N LEU A 196 38.53 40.87 -2.52
CA LEU A 196 38.21 39.57 -1.95
C LEU A 196 36.78 39.15 -2.27
N LEU A 197 36.62 37.89 -2.65
CA LEU A 197 35.33 37.24 -2.64
C LEU A 197 35.03 36.68 -1.26
N VAL A 198 33.91 37.13 -0.70
CA VAL A 198 33.44 36.69 0.61
C VAL A 198 32.10 35.98 0.45
N TYR A 199 32.01 34.77 1.04
CA TYR A 199 30.82 33.95 1.05
C TYR A 199 30.45 33.52 2.47
N LYS A 200 29.19 33.77 2.87
CA LYS A 200 28.59 33.42 4.17
C LYS A 200 29.45 33.78 5.38
N MET A 201 29.90 35.04 5.47
CA MET A 201 30.64 35.53 6.63
C MET A 201 29.86 36.61 7.38
N ASN A 202 29.93 36.59 8.70
CA ASN A 202 29.22 37.53 9.57
C ASN A 202 30.03 38.79 9.87
N THR A 203 31.34 38.64 10.07
CA THR A 203 32.26 39.70 10.49
C THR A 203 33.61 39.51 9.84
N LEU A 204 34.25 40.62 9.48
CA LEU A 204 35.59 40.66 8.92
C LEU A 204 36.39 41.71 9.68
N ALA A 205 37.54 41.31 10.22
CA ALA A 205 38.43 42.22 10.92
C ALA A 205 39.59 42.59 10.00
N PHE A 206 39.67 43.88 9.63
CA PHE A 206 40.79 44.43 8.88
C PHE A 206 41.78 45.07 9.84
N GLU A 207 43.06 44.74 9.65
CA GLU A 207 44.16 45.31 10.40
C GLU A 207 44.98 46.20 9.46
N CYS A 208 44.73 47.50 9.54
CA CYS A 208 45.46 48.54 8.82
C CYS A 208 46.54 49.15 9.75
N PRO A 209 47.65 49.72 9.23
CA PRO A 209 48.80 50.15 10.04
C PRO A 209 48.48 51.04 11.25
N ASN A 210 47.36 51.79 11.21
CA ASN A 210 46.94 52.67 12.29
C ASN A 210 45.46 52.50 12.69
N LYS A 211 44.75 51.51 12.15
CA LYS A 211 43.29 51.34 12.37
C LYS A 211 42.90 49.87 12.31
N HIS A 212 42.19 49.38 13.34
CA HIS A 212 41.42 48.15 13.24
C HIS A 212 40.00 48.49 12.81
N LYS A 213 39.53 47.87 11.73
CA LYS A 213 38.17 48.11 11.23
C LYS A 213 37.43 46.78 11.14
N ILE A 214 36.37 46.66 11.94
CA ILE A 214 35.46 45.52 11.84
C ILE A 214 34.36 45.92 10.85
N VAL A 215 34.22 45.15 9.79
CA VAL A 215 33.15 45.31 8.79
C VAL A 215 32.18 44.15 8.92
N LYS A 216 30.90 44.44 8.80
CA LYS A 216 29.87 43.41 8.72
C LYS A 216 30.08 42.60 7.45
N GLY A 217 30.19 41.29 7.59
CA GLY A 217 30.30 40.38 6.46
C GLY A 217 29.00 40.29 5.66
N CYS A 218 29.04 39.47 4.61
CA CYS A 218 27.95 39.31 3.66
C CYS A 218 27.76 37.83 3.31
N ASN A 219 26.58 37.49 2.79
CA ASN A 219 26.32 36.15 2.27
C ASN A 219 27.07 35.87 0.97
N PHE A 220 27.18 36.86 0.09
CA PHE A 220 27.94 36.81 -1.15
C PHE A 220 28.26 38.25 -1.59
N CYS A 221 29.53 38.65 -1.53
CA CYS A 221 29.96 39.98 -1.97
C CYS A 221 31.45 40.00 -2.30
N PHE A 222 31.83 40.97 -3.11
CA PHE A 222 33.22 41.40 -3.25
C PHE A 222 33.52 42.48 -2.23
N ILE A 223 34.68 42.41 -1.62
CA ILE A 223 35.16 43.42 -0.69
C ILE A 223 36.46 43.96 -1.24
N GLN A 224 36.45 45.24 -1.57
CA GLN A 224 37.66 45.92 -1.96
C GLN A 224 38.37 46.40 -0.69
N ILE A 225 39.52 45.80 -0.40
CA ILE A 225 40.33 46.15 0.76
C ILE A 225 41.32 47.23 0.34
N PRO A 226 41.26 48.44 0.90
CA PRO A 226 42.24 49.44 0.57
C PRO A 226 43.62 49.16 1.18
N CYS A 227 43.71 48.47 2.33
CA CYS A 227 44.97 48.23 3.03
C CYS A 227 44.97 46.98 3.95
N THR A 228 45.98 46.13 3.76
CA THR A 228 46.62 45.16 4.69
C THR A 228 45.73 44.12 5.40
N SER A 229 46.35 43.28 6.24
CA SER A 229 45.92 41.91 6.59
C SER A 229 44.46 41.76 7.00
N LEU A 230 43.83 40.68 6.53
CA LEU A 230 42.48 40.28 6.90
C LEU A 230 42.56 39.16 7.94
N SER A 231 41.79 39.29 9.01
CA SER A 231 41.56 38.22 9.97
C SER A 231 40.07 37.90 10.08
N THR A 232 39.76 36.62 10.11
CA THR A 232 38.44 36.07 10.45
C THR A 232 38.59 34.98 11.50
N ASP A 233 37.48 34.44 12.00
CA ASP A 233 37.50 33.37 13.01
C ASP A 233 38.25 32.11 12.55
N SER A 234 38.39 31.91 11.23
CA SER A 234 38.99 30.70 10.64
C SER A 234 40.11 30.96 9.65
N LEU A 235 40.37 32.21 9.24
CA LEU A 235 41.34 32.52 8.19
C LEU A 235 42.08 33.83 8.47
N TYR A 236 43.39 33.81 8.29
CA TYR A 236 44.25 34.98 8.34
C TYR A 236 44.97 35.16 7.00
N ILE A 237 44.74 36.29 6.33
CA ILE A 237 45.43 36.69 5.11
C ILE A 237 46.47 37.75 5.48
N PRO A 238 47.78 37.47 5.36
CA PRO A 238 48.83 38.40 5.74
C PRO A 238 48.92 39.60 4.79
N LYS A 239 49.56 40.67 5.27
CA LYS A 239 49.81 41.90 4.50
C LYS A 239 50.74 41.64 3.31
N LYS A 240 50.33 42.04 2.10
CA LYS A 240 51.22 42.13 0.92
C LYS A 240 52.21 43.31 1.06
N ILE A 241 53.47 43.12 0.67
CA ILE A 241 54.60 44.07 0.87
C ILE A 241 54.66 45.18 -0.22
N GLU A 242 53.60 45.38 -1.00
CA GLU A 242 53.62 46.43 -2.03
C GLU A 242 53.49 47.85 -1.44
N LYS A 243 54.35 48.76 -1.93
CA LYS A 243 54.39 50.19 -1.58
C LYS A 243 53.21 50.93 -2.23
N TYR A 244 51.99 50.73 -1.74
CA TYR A 244 50.85 51.55 -2.12
C TYR A 244 50.95 52.91 -1.43
N THR A 245 51.15 53.98 -2.21
CA THR A 245 51.29 55.36 -1.71
C THR A 245 49.97 56.12 -1.56
N ASN A 246 48.84 55.54 -1.99
CA ASN A 246 47.51 56.16 -1.92
C ASN A 246 46.46 55.18 -1.37
N TYR A 247 46.40 55.05 -0.04
CA TYR A 247 45.37 54.28 0.64
C TYR A 247 44.04 55.05 0.66
N LYS A 248 42.98 54.49 0.07
CA LYS A 248 41.61 54.99 0.28
C LYS A 248 41.08 54.42 1.59
N ASP A 249 40.78 55.21 2.62
CA ASP A 249 40.36 54.67 3.94
C ASP A 249 39.03 53.87 3.96
N THR A 250 38.33 53.80 2.84
CA THR A 250 37.00 53.20 2.71
C THR A 250 37.06 51.81 2.09
N VAL A 251 36.85 50.78 2.92
CA VAL A 251 36.42 49.43 2.47
C VAL A 251 35.10 49.57 1.72
N THR A 252 35.06 49.20 0.44
CA THR A 252 33.83 49.14 -0.35
C THR A 252 33.35 47.69 -0.43
N VAL A 253 32.05 47.51 -0.19
CA VAL A 253 31.38 46.22 -0.34
C VAL A 253 30.54 46.30 -1.60
N LEU A 254 30.78 45.36 -2.51
CA LEU A 254 30.14 45.28 -3.82
C LEU A 254 29.37 43.96 -3.89
N HIS A 255 28.10 44.02 -4.24
CA HIS A 255 27.22 42.87 -4.33
C HIS A 255 27.07 42.45 -5.79
N PRO A 256 27.66 41.32 -6.21
CA PRO A 256 27.38 40.74 -7.52
C PRO A 256 25.99 40.14 -7.56
N ILE A 257 25.48 39.96 -8.79
CA ILE A 257 24.18 39.36 -9.05
C ILE A 257 24.35 38.23 -10.06
N ASN A 258 23.63 37.14 -9.84
CA ASN A 258 23.60 36.03 -10.79
C ASN A 258 22.69 36.40 -11.98
N LEU A 259 23.29 36.92 -13.05
CA LEU A 259 22.57 37.33 -14.25
C LEU A 259 21.79 36.17 -14.89
N ALA A 260 22.38 34.96 -14.93
CA ALA A 260 21.72 33.78 -15.50
C ALA A 260 20.43 33.43 -14.74
N PHE A 261 20.42 33.61 -13.42
CA PHE A 261 19.24 33.44 -12.60
C PHE A 261 18.16 34.49 -12.93
N ILE A 262 18.52 35.77 -13.02
CA ILE A 262 17.57 36.84 -13.37
C ILE A 262 16.96 36.61 -14.76
N GLN A 263 17.78 36.23 -15.73
CA GLN A 263 17.35 35.93 -17.10
C GLN A 263 16.26 34.85 -17.20
N HIS A 264 16.13 33.98 -16.18
CA HIS A 264 15.12 32.91 -16.17
C HIS A 264 13.78 33.34 -15.57
N PHE A 265 13.74 34.40 -14.77
CA PHE A 265 12.54 34.83 -14.04
C PHE A 265 11.97 36.17 -14.50
N PHE A 266 12.77 37.01 -15.15
CA PHE A 266 12.39 38.36 -15.55
C PHE A 266 12.50 38.52 -17.07
N ASP A 267 11.76 39.47 -17.63
CA ASP A 267 11.80 39.79 -19.06
C ASP A 267 13.08 40.57 -19.43
N SER A 268 13.50 40.48 -20.70
CA SER A 268 14.75 41.07 -21.22
C SER A 268 14.96 42.53 -20.89
N ASP A 269 13.86 43.29 -20.88
CA ASP A 269 13.91 44.73 -20.70
C ASP A 269 14.39 45.09 -19.28
N THR A 270 14.09 44.24 -18.30
CA THR A 270 14.39 44.45 -16.87
C THR A 270 15.87 44.27 -16.54
N TYR A 271 16.59 43.43 -17.30
CA TYR A 271 18.01 43.12 -17.04
C TYR A 271 18.95 43.56 -18.17
N SER A 272 18.43 44.24 -19.19
CA SER A 272 19.20 44.72 -20.35
C SER A 272 20.39 45.61 -19.97
N SER A 273 20.30 46.33 -18.85
CA SER A 273 21.37 47.18 -18.31
C SER A 273 22.34 46.46 -17.36
N ILE A 274 22.07 45.19 -17.01
CA ILE A 274 22.88 44.40 -16.09
C ILE A 274 23.81 43.51 -16.90
N LEU A 275 25.10 43.83 -16.87
CA LEU A 275 26.17 43.02 -17.46
C LEU A 275 26.66 41.97 -16.46
N GLY A 276 27.40 40.96 -16.95
CA GLY A 276 27.93 39.88 -16.10
C GLY A 276 28.91 40.34 -15.01
N ASP A 277 29.51 41.51 -15.18
CA ASP A 277 30.45 42.17 -14.27
C ASP A 277 29.81 43.31 -13.44
N THR A 278 28.51 43.55 -13.60
CA THR A 278 27.83 44.62 -12.87
C THR A 278 27.75 44.28 -11.38
N THR A 279 28.21 45.21 -10.55
CA THR A 279 28.17 45.08 -9.09
C THR A 279 27.47 46.26 -8.46
N PHE A 280 26.83 46.03 -7.31
CA PHE A 280 26.01 47.04 -6.64
C PHE A 280 26.55 47.35 -5.24
N THR A 281 26.60 48.63 -4.88
CA THR A 281 27.06 49.07 -3.54
C THR A 281 26.06 48.71 -2.43
N LYS A 282 24.83 48.38 -2.79
CA LYS A 282 23.79 47.89 -1.90
C LYS A 282 23.19 46.62 -2.48
N GLN A 283 22.79 45.70 -1.62
CA GLN A 283 22.08 44.48 -2.04
C GLN A 283 20.76 44.87 -2.73
N ILE A 284 20.56 44.37 -3.96
CA ILE A 284 19.29 44.57 -4.65
C ILE A 284 18.22 43.70 -4.00
N ASN A 285 17.07 44.32 -3.71
CA ASN A 285 15.90 43.61 -3.22
C ASN A 285 15.15 43.00 -4.42
N ILE A 286 15.47 41.76 -4.76
CA ILE A 286 14.81 41.00 -5.82
C ILE A 286 13.64 40.22 -5.20
N GLN A 287 12.41 40.59 -5.54
CA GLN A 287 11.23 39.83 -5.15
C GLN A 287 11.03 38.67 -6.14
N ILE A 288 11.35 37.45 -5.71
CA ILE A 288 11.14 36.23 -6.48
C ILE A 288 9.81 35.60 -6.01
N PRO A 289 8.93 35.15 -6.91
CA PRO A 289 7.73 34.41 -6.51
C PRO A 289 8.11 33.19 -5.66
N SER A 290 7.31 32.89 -4.63
CA SER A 290 7.57 31.78 -3.71
C SER A 290 7.61 30.44 -4.46
N ILE A 291 8.75 29.75 -4.41
CA ILE A 291 8.89 28.42 -5.01
C ILE A 291 8.31 27.40 -4.03
N ASN A 292 7.11 26.89 -4.32
CA ASN A 292 6.49 25.82 -3.55
C ASN A 292 7.15 24.49 -3.90
N ILE A 293 8.30 24.23 -3.27
CA ILE A 293 8.97 22.92 -3.34
C ILE A 293 8.23 22.00 -2.38
N PHE A 294 7.72 20.89 -2.90
CA PHE A 294 7.04 19.92 -2.07
C PHE A 294 8.06 19.34 -1.07
N ASN A 295 7.85 19.59 0.23
CA ASN A 295 8.80 19.22 1.27
C ASN A 295 8.22 18.07 2.09
N HIS A 296 8.40 16.83 1.62
CA HIS A 296 8.14 15.67 2.47
C HIS A 296 9.23 15.56 3.56
N SER A 297 8.85 15.09 4.75
CA SER A 297 9.77 14.66 5.82
C SER A 297 10.73 13.54 5.39
N PHE A 298 10.43 12.88 4.26
CA PHE A 298 11.27 11.88 3.59
C PHE A 298 12.35 12.47 2.66
N SER A 299 12.43 13.80 2.52
CA SER A 299 13.42 14.45 1.67
C SER A 299 14.87 14.13 2.05
N ASN A 300 15.15 13.80 3.31
CA ASN A 300 16.47 13.30 3.74
C ASN A 300 16.79 11.88 3.24
N ILE A 301 15.77 11.09 2.88
CA ILE A 301 15.90 9.70 2.41
C ILE A 301 15.91 9.65 0.88
N ILE A 302 15.27 10.60 0.20
CA ILE A 302 15.17 10.66 -1.28
C ILE A 302 16.23 11.59 -1.91
N ALA A 303 17.00 12.34 -1.10
CA ALA A 303 18.11 13.18 -1.59
C ALA A 303 19.17 12.44 -2.42
N GLN A 304 19.12 11.10 -2.49
CA GLN A 304 20.04 10.27 -3.26
C GLN A 304 19.74 10.15 -4.76
N ASP A 305 18.62 10.70 -5.26
CA ASP A 305 18.40 10.79 -6.71
C ASP A 305 19.14 12.02 -7.29
N HIS A 306 20.45 12.09 -7.04
CA HIS A 306 21.33 13.19 -7.43
C HIS A 306 21.45 13.38 -8.96
N ASN A 307 20.89 12.49 -9.77
CA ASN A 307 20.96 12.53 -11.23
C ASN A 307 19.78 13.23 -11.91
N LEU A 308 18.70 13.54 -11.19
CA LEU A 308 17.67 14.43 -11.71
C LEU A 308 18.09 15.87 -11.42
N HIS A 309 19.06 16.36 -12.19
CA HIS A 309 19.32 17.79 -12.32
C HIS A 309 18.01 18.48 -12.71
N LEU A 310 17.31 19.03 -11.72
CA LEU A 310 16.14 19.87 -11.96
C LEU A 310 16.63 21.08 -12.76
N SER A 311 16.45 21.02 -14.08
CA SER A 311 16.86 22.13 -14.95
C SER A 311 16.20 23.41 -14.44
N LEU A 312 16.99 24.47 -14.25
CA LEU A 312 16.50 25.76 -13.77
C LEU A 312 15.28 26.23 -14.58
N LYS A 313 15.26 25.92 -15.88
CA LYS A 313 14.14 26.11 -16.81
C LYS A 313 12.84 25.41 -16.38
N ARG A 314 12.88 24.15 -15.94
CA ARG A 314 11.69 23.42 -15.45
C ARG A 314 11.19 23.98 -14.13
N ILE A 315 12.10 24.33 -13.21
CA ILE A 315 11.72 24.99 -11.95
C ILE A 315 11.05 26.32 -12.26
N ALA A 316 11.69 27.18 -13.06
CA ALA A 316 11.14 28.47 -13.45
C ALA A 316 9.77 28.33 -14.14
N GLN A 317 9.60 27.39 -15.08
CA GLN A 317 8.32 27.14 -15.74
C GLN A 317 7.24 26.61 -14.80
N ALA A 318 7.59 25.75 -13.84
CA ALA A 318 6.65 25.25 -12.84
C ALA A 318 6.24 26.35 -11.86
N THR A 319 7.20 27.17 -11.40
CA THR A 319 6.96 28.33 -10.53
C THR A 319 6.09 29.38 -11.22
N LEU A 320 6.38 29.71 -12.49
CA LEU A 320 5.54 30.62 -13.30
C LEU A 320 4.10 30.09 -13.46
N LYS A 321 3.92 28.77 -13.49
CA LYS A 321 2.61 28.10 -13.58
C LYS A 321 1.99 27.74 -12.23
N GLN A 322 2.58 28.17 -11.11
CA GLN A 322 2.16 27.83 -9.74
C GLN A 322 2.00 26.31 -9.49
N LYS A 323 2.79 25.48 -10.15
CA LYS A 323 2.79 24.02 -9.95
C LYS A 323 3.81 23.61 -8.89
N THR A 324 3.48 22.58 -8.11
CA THR A 324 4.41 21.97 -7.15
C THR A 324 5.57 21.30 -7.89
N VAL A 325 6.79 21.60 -7.48
CA VAL A 325 8.00 20.96 -8.05
C VAL A 325 8.32 19.74 -7.20
N PHE A 326 8.14 18.56 -7.80
CA PHE A 326 8.58 17.29 -7.23
C PHE A 326 10.07 17.11 -7.49
N LYS A 327 10.82 16.66 -6.48
CA LYS A 327 12.25 16.40 -6.58
C LYS A 327 12.55 15.08 -7.28
N SER A 328 11.63 14.11 -7.24
CA SER A 328 11.82 12.79 -7.86
C SER A 328 10.54 12.23 -8.47
N LEU A 329 10.68 11.25 -9.37
CA LEU A 329 9.57 10.52 -9.99
C LEU A 329 8.81 9.60 -9.00
N SER A 330 9.39 9.30 -7.84
CA SER A 330 8.74 8.50 -6.79
C SER A 330 7.82 9.33 -5.90
N GLU A 331 7.94 10.65 -5.87
CA GLU A 331 7.07 11.52 -5.07
C GLU A 331 5.60 11.52 -5.56
N PRO A 332 5.30 11.58 -6.88
CA PRO A 332 3.94 11.39 -7.38
C PRO A 332 3.34 10.02 -7.04
N LEU A 333 4.19 8.98 -6.97
CA LEU A 333 3.80 7.63 -6.55
C LEU A 333 3.40 7.59 -5.07
N ILE A 334 4.19 8.24 -4.20
CA ILE A 334 3.90 8.31 -2.75
C ILE A 334 2.70 9.21 -2.46
N ASN A 335 2.49 10.26 -3.24
CA ASN A 335 1.36 11.17 -3.10
C ASN A 335 0.03 10.56 -3.59
N GLY A 336 0.06 9.36 -4.15
CA GLY A 336 -1.12 8.67 -4.67
C GLY A 336 -1.64 9.23 -6.00
N ASP A 337 -0.85 10.08 -6.68
CA ASP A 337 -1.18 10.58 -8.02
C ASP A 337 -0.98 9.50 -9.10
N ILE A 338 -0.34 8.38 -8.75
CA ILE A 338 -0.16 7.20 -9.60
C ILE A 338 -0.71 5.98 -8.86
N SER A 339 -1.92 5.52 -9.22
CA SER A 339 -2.52 4.30 -8.65
C SER A 339 -1.82 3.05 -9.21
N MET A 340 -1.11 2.32 -8.36
CA MET A 340 -0.61 0.98 -8.68
C MET A 340 -1.77 -0.02 -8.54
N ASP A 341 -1.96 -0.86 -9.55
CA ASP A 341 -3.05 -1.84 -9.62
C ASP A 341 -2.69 -3.07 -8.73
N ASP A 342 -3.01 -2.98 -7.44
CA ASP A 342 -2.72 -3.99 -6.40
C ASP A 342 -3.47 -5.30 -6.69
N SER A 343 -2.81 -6.20 -7.40
CA SER A 343 -3.39 -7.45 -7.93
C SER A 343 -2.90 -8.72 -7.21
N TRP A 344 -2.55 -8.63 -5.93
CA TRP A 344 -2.23 -9.82 -5.13
C TRP A 344 -2.96 -9.85 -3.79
N LEU A 345 -3.55 -11.02 -3.49
CA LEU A 345 -4.46 -11.34 -2.39
C LEU A 345 -4.25 -10.51 -1.12
N ASP A 346 -5.02 -9.44 -1.01
CA ASP A 346 -5.06 -8.60 0.18
C ASP A 346 -5.55 -9.42 1.39
N LEU A 347 -5.00 -9.14 2.57
CA LEU A 347 -5.32 -9.82 3.84
C LEU A 347 -6.82 -9.78 4.15
N ASN A 348 -7.48 -8.71 3.68
CA ASN A 348 -8.93 -8.56 3.70
C ASN A 348 -9.66 -9.68 2.94
N THR A 349 -9.13 -10.12 1.81
CA THR A 349 -9.70 -11.22 1.01
C THR A 349 -9.62 -12.55 1.77
N ILE A 350 -8.52 -12.80 2.47
CA ILE A 350 -8.33 -14.01 3.28
C ILE A 350 -9.32 -14.01 4.46
N LEU A 351 -9.46 -12.87 5.15
CA LEU A 351 -10.43 -12.70 6.24
C LEU A 351 -11.89 -12.89 5.78
N ILE A 352 -12.23 -12.37 4.60
CA ILE A 352 -13.56 -12.56 4.01
C ILE A 352 -13.82 -14.04 3.75
N ILE A 353 -12.87 -14.77 3.14
CA ILE A 353 -13.02 -16.21 2.87
C ILE A 353 -13.18 -17.01 4.16
N SER A 354 -12.36 -16.74 5.18
CA SER A 354 -12.47 -17.45 6.47
C SER A 354 -13.80 -17.17 7.17
N SER A 355 -14.28 -15.93 7.14
CA SER A 355 -15.57 -15.56 7.73
C SER A 355 -16.75 -16.25 7.03
N LEU A 356 -16.68 -16.40 5.70
CA LEU A 356 -17.71 -17.07 4.91
C LEU A 356 -17.78 -18.57 5.26
N CYS A 357 -16.63 -19.23 5.43
CA CYS A 357 -16.57 -20.63 5.84
C CYS A 357 -17.16 -20.85 7.25
N VAL A 358 -16.82 -19.99 8.22
CA VAL A 358 -17.34 -20.08 9.58
C VAL A 358 -18.86 -19.82 9.61
N SER A 359 -19.34 -18.83 8.85
CA SER A 359 -20.77 -18.55 8.72
C SER A 359 -21.53 -19.75 8.14
N GLY A 360 -20.98 -20.39 7.10
CA GLY A 360 -21.57 -21.61 6.53
C GLY A 360 -21.69 -22.77 7.53
N LEU A 361 -20.67 -22.99 8.36
CA LEU A 361 -20.71 -24.00 9.42
C LEU A 361 -21.76 -23.70 10.50
N LEU A 362 -21.90 -22.43 10.90
CA LEU A 362 -22.93 -21.99 11.86
C LEU A 362 -24.35 -22.22 11.33
N VAL A 363 -24.60 -21.95 10.05
CA VAL A 363 -25.91 -22.21 9.43
C VAL A 363 -26.26 -23.70 9.47
N ILE A 364 -25.29 -24.57 9.18
CA ILE A 364 -25.49 -26.03 9.26
C ILE A 364 -25.83 -26.45 10.70
N ALA A 365 -25.08 -25.93 11.69
CA ALA A 365 -25.35 -26.21 13.10
C ALA A 365 -26.76 -25.75 13.53
N CYS A 366 -27.19 -24.56 13.10
CA CYS A 366 -28.54 -24.06 13.35
C CYS A 366 -29.63 -24.96 12.74
N ILE A 367 -29.44 -25.45 11.52
CA ILE A 367 -30.39 -26.39 10.87
C ILE A 367 -30.50 -27.69 11.68
N VAL A 368 -29.37 -28.23 12.15
CA VAL A 368 -29.35 -29.45 12.98
C VAL A 368 -30.08 -29.24 14.31
N LEU A 369 -29.83 -28.11 14.98
CA LEU A 369 -30.51 -27.75 16.23
C LEU A 369 -32.00 -27.55 16.02
N PHE A 370 -32.41 -26.86 14.95
CA PHE A 370 -33.82 -26.63 14.64
C PHE A 370 -34.57 -27.95 14.39
N ASN A 371 -33.93 -28.90 13.69
CA ASN A 371 -34.48 -30.24 13.51
C ASN A 371 -34.61 -30.99 14.84
N LYS A 372 -33.62 -30.89 15.73
CA LYS A 372 -33.71 -31.50 17.07
C LYS A 372 -34.82 -30.87 17.92
N ILE A 373 -34.95 -29.55 17.93
CA ILE A 373 -36.03 -28.85 18.64
C ILE A 373 -37.38 -29.30 18.09
N ARG A 374 -37.55 -29.36 16.77
CA ARG A 374 -38.80 -29.80 16.15
C ARG A 374 -39.19 -31.22 16.55
N ILE A 375 -38.23 -32.14 16.61
CA ILE A 375 -38.45 -33.51 17.11
C ILE A 375 -38.90 -33.46 18.57
N LEU A 376 -38.23 -32.68 19.41
CA LEU A 376 -38.56 -32.54 20.82
C LEU A 376 -39.97 -31.95 21.02
N THR A 377 -40.33 -30.89 20.28
CA THR A 377 -41.66 -30.28 20.32
C THR A 377 -42.73 -31.26 19.85
N ALA A 378 -42.46 -32.05 18.80
CA ALA A 378 -43.38 -33.09 18.34
C ALA A 378 -43.60 -34.18 19.40
N THR A 379 -42.53 -34.62 20.08
CA THR A 379 -42.65 -35.58 21.19
C THR A 379 -43.45 -35.01 22.37
N LEU A 380 -43.26 -33.72 22.69
CA LEU A 380 -43.95 -33.05 23.78
C LEU A 380 -45.45 -32.84 23.46
N LEU A 381 -45.78 -32.49 22.22
CA LEU A 381 -47.16 -32.42 21.73
C LEU A 381 -47.84 -33.79 21.68
N LEU A 382 -47.12 -34.86 21.36
CA LEU A 382 -47.64 -36.23 21.43
C LEU A 382 -47.92 -36.65 22.88
N LEU A 383 -47.04 -36.29 23.82
CA LEU A 383 -47.26 -36.52 25.26
C LEU A 383 -48.46 -35.72 25.80
N GLN A 384 -48.65 -34.48 25.37
CA GLN A 384 -49.82 -33.67 25.73
C GLN A 384 -51.13 -34.20 25.13
N LYS A 385 -51.06 -34.91 23.99
CA LYS A 385 -52.22 -35.51 23.33
C LYS A 385 -52.59 -36.89 23.83
N ILE A 386 -51.91 -37.45 24.83
CA ILE A 386 -52.38 -38.68 25.47
C ILE A 386 -53.77 -38.35 26.07
N PRO A 387 -54.87 -38.90 25.51
CA PRO A 387 -56.19 -38.57 25.98
C PRO A 387 -56.26 -39.01 27.44
N ARG A 388 -56.54 -38.09 28.36
CA ARG A 388 -56.98 -38.44 29.71
C ARG A 388 -58.10 -39.46 29.52
N SER A 389 -57.82 -40.72 29.87
CA SER A 389 -58.72 -41.83 29.67
C SER A 389 -60.06 -41.47 30.30
N GLN A 390 -61.02 -41.10 29.46
CA GLN A 390 -62.42 -40.98 29.85
C GLN A 390 -62.86 -42.40 30.20
N SER A 391 -62.78 -42.75 31.48
CA SER A 391 -63.39 -43.98 31.98
C SER A 391 -64.88 -43.87 31.70
N LEU A 392 -65.34 -44.79 30.87
CA LEU A 392 -66.71 -45.05 30.47
C LEU A 392 -67.64 -45.09 31.70
N SER A 393 -68.52 -44.09 31.86
CA SER A 393 -69.69 -44.19 32.75
C SER A 393 -70.80 -43.26 32.28
N ASN A 394 -71.60 -43.73 31.33
CA ASN A 394 -73.04 -43.42 31.32
C ASN A 394 -73.64 -44.19 32.52
N PRO A 395 -74.48 -43.58 33.37
CA PRO A 395 -75.84 -43.23 32.95
C PRO A 395 -76.37 -41.88 33.48
N SER A 396 -77.39 -41.36 32.77
CA SER A 396 -78.55 -40.55 33.19
C SER A 396 -78.43 -39.42 34.25
N PRO A 397 -79.17 -38.30 34.08
CA PRO A 397 -78.84 -37.03 34.71
C PRO A 397 -79.35 -36.90 36.14
N LEU A 398 -78.45 -36.58 37.07
CA LEU A 398 -78.77 -35.97 38.36
C LEU A 398 -78.20 -34.54 38.40
N PRO A 399 -78.94 -33.56 38.96
CA PRO A 399 -78.56 -32.16 38.91
C PRO A 399 -77.43 -31.89 39.92
N SER A 400 -76.23 -31.64 39.42
CA SER A 400 -75.12 -31.17 40.26
C SER A 400 -75.17 -29.65 40.39
N PHE A 401 -75.52 -29.18 41.59
CA PHE A 401 -75.26 -27.82 42.04
C PHE A 401 -73.77 -27.66 42.24
N ILE A 402 -73.09 -26.96 41.32
CA ILE A 402 -71.71 -26.55 41.51
C ILE A 402 -71.63 -25.03 41.46
N TYR A 403 -71.12 -24.54 42.58
CA TYR A 403 -70.86 -23.16 42.97
C TYR A 403 -70.11 -22.37 41.88
N LYS A 404 -70.77 -21.33 41.34
CA LYS A 404 -70.09 -20.29 40.56
C LYS A 404 -69.26 -19.45 41.52
N HIS A 405 -67.96 -19.74 41.62
CA HIS A 405 -67.04 -18.72 42.10
C HIS A 405 -66.95 -17.64 41.01
N LEU A 406 -67.31 -16.41 41.36
CA LEU A 406 -67.00 -15.24 40.54
C LEU A 406 -65.47 -15.16 40.47
N ALA A 407 -64.90 -15.65 39.38
CA ALA A 407 -63.53 -15.36 39.03
C ALA A 407 -63.53 -14.02 38.32
N THR A 408 -62.97 -13.02 39.00
CA THR A 408 -62.68 -11.69 38.47
C THR A 408 -61.86 -11.84 37.20
N THR A 409 -62.48 -11.50 36.07
CA THR A 409 -61.83 -11.36 34.77
C THR A 409 -60.73 -10.31 34.90
N THR A 410 -59.49 -10.75 35.11
CA THR A 410 -58.32 -9.95 34.76
C THR A 410 -57.93 -10.35 33.35
N GLU A 411 -58.36 -9.52 32.40
CA GLU A 411 -57.86 -9.55 31.03
C GLU A 411 -56.33 -9.40 31.06
N SER A 412 -55.61 -10.49 30.83
CA SER A 412 -54.24 -10.45 30.34
C SER A 412 -54.25 -10.87 28.87
N SER A 413 -54.91 -10.07 28.06
CA SER A 413 -54.99 -10.22 26.60
C SER A 413 -53.68 -9.82 25.87
N HIS A 414 -52.55 -9.67 26.57
CA HIS A 414 -51.34 -9.10 25.97
C HIS A 414 -50.26 -10.09 25.50
N VAL A 415 -50.40 -11.41 25.74
CA VAL A 415 -49.36 -12.39 25.34
C VAL A 415 -49.75 -13.24 24.13
N GLN A 416 -51.05 -13.38 23.82
CA GLN A 416 -51.48 -14.20 22.67
C GLN A 416 -51.32 -13.49 21.31
N GLY A 417 -51.18 -12.16 21.29
CA GLY A 417 -50.98 -11.37 20.06
C GLY A 417 -49.56 -11.41 19.49
N ILE A 418 -48.57 -11.80 20.29
CA ILE A 418 -47.16 -11.85 19.86
C ILE A 418 -46.84 -13.17 19.13
N PHE A 419 -47.52 -14.28 19.46
CA PHE A 419 -47.26 -15.58 18.84
C PHE A 419 -47.99 -15.81 17.50
N ASN A 420 -49.11 -15.13 17.25
CA ASN A 420 -49.86 -15.32 15.99
C ASN A 420 -49.40 -14.41 14.84
N THR A 421 -48.55 -13.42 15.10
CA THR A 421 -48.03 -12.50 14.07
C THR A 421 -46.63 -12.87 13.53
N GLN A 422 -45.98 -13.90 14.07
CA GLN A 422 -44.62 -14.32 13.67
C GLN A 422 -44.50 -15.74 13.09
N CYS A 423 -45.61 -16.43 12.80
CA CYS A 423 -45.60 -17.79 12.26
C CYS A 423 -46.02 -17.88 10.79
N ASN A 424 -45.65 -16.91 9.95
CA ASN A 424 -45.60 -17.16 8.51
C ASN A 424 -44.13 -17.52 8.18
N PRO A 425 -43.75 -18.81 8.06
CA PRO A 425 -42.35 -19.21 7.84
C PRO A 425 -41.83 -18.82 6.44
N TRP A 426 -42.72 -18.41 5.54
CA TRP A 426 -42.43 -18.13 4.15
C TRP A 426 -41.35 -17.05 3.89
N PRO A 427 -41.24 -15.94 4.65
CA PRO A 427 -40.17 -14.97 4.45
C PRO A 427 -38.79 -15.56 4.78
N PHE A 428 -38.69 -16.37 5.82
CA PHE A 428 -37.43 -17.02 6.22
C PHE A 428 -37.03 -18.13 5.26
N VAL A 429 -38.00 -18.90 4.76
CA VAL A 429 -37.76 -19.92 3.72
C VAL A 429 -37.36 -19.26 2.40
N ALA A 430 -38.02 -18.17 2.00
CA ALA A 430 -37.67 -17.41 0.81
C ALA A 430 -36.26 -16.79 0.93
N LEU A 431 -35.93 -16.19 2.07
CA LEU A 431 -34.60 -15.63 2.34
C LEU A 431 -33.50 -16.71 2.34
N SER A 432 -33.76 -17.88 2.94
CA SER A 432 -32.82 -19.00 2.93
C SER A 432 -32.59 -19.54 1.52
N PHE A 433 -33.65 -19.65 0.71
CA PHE A 433 -33.57 -20.09 -0.68
C PHE A 433 -32.82 -19.08 -1.56
N THR A 434 -33.06 -17.77 -1.40
CA THR A 434 -32.35 -16.75 -2.19
C THR A 434 -30.87 -16.66 -1.80
N MET A 435 -30.54 -16.78 -0.52
CA MET A 435 -29.16 -16.79 -0.04
C MET A 435 -28.39 -18.04 -0.49
N THR A 436 -29.03 -19.21 -0.46
CA THR A 436 -28.40 -20.45 -0.98
C THR A 436 -28.22 -20.40 -2.50
N LEU A 437 -29.20 -19.88 -3.25
CA LEU A 437 -29.07 -19.68 -4.70
C LEU A 437 -27.93 -18.69 -5.03
N ALA A 438 -27.83 -17.58 -4.29
CA ALA A 438 -26.75 -16.61 -4.44
C ALA A 438 -25.38 -17.25 -4.15
N LEU A 439 -25.26 -18.04 -3.08
CA LEU A 439 -24.03 -18.77 -2.74
C LEU A 439 -23.67 -19.81 -3.79
N VAL A 440 -24.64 -20.51 -4.38
CA VAL A 440 -24.41 -21.46 -5.48
C VAL A 440 -23.94 -20.74 -6.73
N ILE A 441 -24.55 -19.61 -7.10
CA ILE A 441 -24.13 -18.80 -8.25
C ILE A 441 -22.71 -18.27 -8.05
N VAL A 442 -22.41 -17.72 -6.87
CA VAL A 442 -21.08 -17.23 -6.50
C VAL A 442 -20.07 -18.38 -6.51
N SER A 443 -20.42 -19.54 -5.97
CA SER A 443 -19.56 -20.73 -5.97
C SER A 443 -19.30 -21.21 -7.39
N ILE A 444 -20.32 -21.33 -8.25
CA ILE A 444 -20.14 -21.71 -9.66
C ILE A 444 -19.26 -20.69 -10.40
N TYR A 445 -19.45 -19.39 -10.14
CA TYR A 445 -18.60 -18.35 -10.69
C TYR A 445 -17.15 -18.48 -10.21
N PHE A 446 -16.95 -18.75 -8.92
CA PHE A 446 -15.64 -18.89 -8.30
C PHE A 446 -14.93 -20.17 -8.76
N PHE A 447 -15.62 -21.31 -8.85
CA PHE A 447 -15.09 -22.55 -9.42
C PHE A 447 -14.76 -22.40 -10.90
N LYS A 448 -15.57 -21.66 -11.67
CA LYS A 448 -15.23 -21.29 -13.05
C LYS A 448 -14.02 -20.34 -13.13
N LYS A 449 -13.78 -19.51 -12.11
CA LYS A 449 -12.64 -18.58 -12.06
C LYS A 449 -11.36 -19.29 -11.62
N LEU A 450 -11.42 -20.14 -10.60
CA LEU A 450 -10.32 -20.99 -10.11
C LEU A 450 -9.93 -22.07 -11.13
N GLY A 451 -10.89 -22.60 -11.88
CA GLY A 451 -10.65 -23.58 -12.94
C GLY A 451 -9.98 -23.00 -14.18
N LYS A 452 -9.82 -21.67 -14.30
CA LYS A 452 -9.02 -21.05 -15.36
C LYS A 452 -7.55 -21.26 -15.03
N ARG A 453 -7.06 -22.47 -15.34
CA ARG A 453 -5.62 -22.69 -15.51
C ARG A 453 -5.12 -21.74 -16.60
N ASN A 454 -4.00 -21.09 -16.32
CA ASN A 454 -3.38 -20.10 -17.19
C ASN A 454 -2.76 -20.81 -18.39
N HIS A 455 -3.60 -21.16 -19.36
CA HIS A 455 -3.16 -21.76 -20.61
C HIS A 455 -2.69 -20.67 -21.56
N THR A 456 -1.55 -20.93 -22.21
CA THR A 456 -1.13 -20.16 -23.37
C THR A 456 -2.12 -20.45 -24.50
N LYS A 457 -2.66 -19.41 -25.14
CA LYS A 457 -3.58 -19.59 -26.28
C LYS A 457 -3.06 -18.82 -27.46
N VAL A 458 -3.10 -19.45 -28.62
CA VAL A 458 -2.93 -18.75 -29.88
C VAL A 458 -4.30 -18.24 -30.29
N VAL A 459 -4.41 -16.94 -30.53
CA VAL A 459 -5.66 -16.27 -30.86
C VAL A 459 -5.56 -15.58 -32.22
N LEU A 460 -6.65 -15.62 -32.97
CA LEU A 460 -6.87 -14.83 -34.16
C LEU A 460 -7.51 -13.50 -33.75
N GLU A 461 -6.79 -12.40 -33.90
CA GLU A 461 -7.34 -11.06 -33.80
C GLU A 461 -7.83 -10.61 -35.18
N ILE A 462 -9.10 -10.23 -35.27
CA ILE A 462 -9.70 -9.64 -36.46
C ILE A 462 -10.11 -8.21 -36.11
N THR A 463 -9.59 -7.23 -36.85
CA THR A 463 -9.81 -5.81 -36.59
C THR A 463 -10.11 -5.05 -37.87
N ASN A 464 -11.05 -4.10 -37.81
CA ASN A 464 -11.32 -3.16 -38.91
C ASN A 464 -11.00 -1.69 -38.52
N GLY A 465 -10.16 -1.51 -37.48
CA GLY A 465 -9.79 -0.20 -36.92
C GLY A 465 -10.82 0.38 -35.94
N LEU A 466 -12.12 0.13 -36.15
CA LEU A 466 -13.20 0.56 -35.23
C LEU A 466 -13.57 -0.50 -34.20
N SER A 467 -13.44 -1.77 -34.58
CA SER A 467 -13.80 -2.90 -33.74
C SER A 467 -12.76 -4.00 -33.86
N CYS A 468 -12.45 -4.63 -32.73
CA CYS A 468 -11.55 -5.76 -32.62
C CYS A 468 -12.28 -6.94 -31.95
N ILE A 469 -12.00 -8.15 -32.45
CA ILE A 469 -12.48 -9.42 -31.90
C ILE A 469 -11.31 -10.40 -31.85
N THR A 470 -11.11 -11.04 -30.71
CA THR A 470 -10.12 -12.11 -30.53
C THR A 470 -10.82 -13.46 -30.43
N ILE A 471 -10.36 -14.43 -31.21
CA ILE A 471 -10.92 -15.78 -31.29
C ILE A 471 -9.81 -16.78 -30.97
N PRO A 472 -9.95 -17.64 -29.94
CA PRO A 472 -8.94 -18.65 -29.66
C PRO A 472 -8.92 -19.70 -30.78
N ILE A 473 -7.76 -19.90 -31.40
CA ILE A 473 -7.52 -20.93 -32.41
C ILE A 473 -7.20 -22.25 -31.70
N VAL A 474 -6.16 -22.25 -30.86
CA VAL A 474 -5.69 -23.44 -30.13
C VAL A 474 -5.20 -23.06 -28.74
N THR A 475 -5.42 -23.96 -27.78
CA THR A 475 -4.93 -23.84 -26.40
C THR A 475 -3.72 -24.74 -26.21
N LEU A 476 -2.60 -24.15 -25.80
CA LEU A 476 -1.34 -24.82 -25.56
C LEU A 476 -1.17 -25.10 -24.06
N SER A 477 -0.60 -26.26 -23.73
CA SER A 477 -0.44 -26.72 -22.35
C SER A 477 0.75 -26.10 -21.61
N LEU A 478 1.74 -25.58 -22.34
CA LEU A 478 3.00 -25.04 -21.80
C LEU A 478 3.13 -23.52 -21.98
N CYS A 479 4.20 -22.94 -21.43
CA CYS A 479 4.51 -21.52 -21.51
C CYS A 479 4.89 -21.10 -22.95
N PRO A 480 4.73 -19.81 -23.33
CA PRO A 480 5.06 -19.33 -24.67
C PRO A 480 6.50 -19.64 -25.11
N SER A 481 7.44 -19.69 -24.16
CA SER A 481 8.85 -20.00 -24.39
C SER A 481 9.12 -21.44 -24.84
N ASP A 482 8.15 -22.35 -24.69
CA ASP A 482 8.29 -23.76 -25.05
C ASP A 482 7.79 -24.07 -26.48
N TRP A 483 7.31 -23.06 -27.19
CA TRP A 483 6.72 -23.19 -28.52
C TRP A 483 7.48 -22.35 -29.54
N ASP A 484 7.82 -22.97 -30.65
CA ASP A 484 8.26 -22.30 -31.86
C ASP A 484 7.02 -22.12 -32.75
N ILE A 485 6.60 -20.87 -32.92
CA ILE A 485 5.38 -20.51 -33.64
C ILE A 485 5.75 -19.68 -34.85
N THR A 486 5.59 -20.25 -36.03
CA THR A 486 5.72 -19.52 -37.29
C THR A 486 4.40 -18.79 -37.56
N ALA A 487 4.42 -17.53 -37.98
CA ALA A 487 3.19 -16.83 -38.34
C ALA A 487 2.74 -17.24 -39.77
N PRO A 488 1.42 -17.34 -40.04
CA PRO A 488 0.96 -17.58 -41.40
C PRO A 488 1.36 -16.42 -42.32
N ASN A 489 1.78 -16.73 -43.55
CA ASN A 489 2.07 -15.70 -44.56
C ASN A 489 0.79 -14.97 -44.98
N CYS A 490 -0.30 -15.73 -45.13
CA CYS A 490 -1.62 -15.20 -45.43
C CYS A 490 -2.72 -16.07 -44.82
N ILE A 491 -3.86 -15.43 -44.52
CA ILE A 491 -5.07 -16.10 -44.05
C ILE A 491 -6.14 -15.88 -45.11
N GLN A 492 -6.62 -16.96 -45.72
CA GLN A 492 -7.54 -16.91 -46.85
C GLN A 492 -8.89 -17.58 -46.52
N ASN A 493 -9.87 -17.38 -47.40
CA ASN A 493 -11.16 -18.08 -47.42
C ASN A 493 -11.95 -18.07 -46.10
N MET A 494 -11.84 -16.98 -45.33
CA MET A 494 -12.56 -16.88 -44.07
C MET A 494 -14.08 -16.83 -44.25
N ARG A 495 -14.80 -17.82 -43.73
CA ARG A 495 -16.27 -17.90 -43.79
C ARG A 495 -16.84 -18.36 -42.45
N ILE A 496 -17.99 -17.80 -42.08
CA ILE A 496 -18.71 -18.20 -40.87
C ILE A 496 -19.89 -19.07 -41.27
N SER A 497 -19.93 -20.30 -40.77
CA SER A 497 -21.03 -21.24 -40.97
C SER A 497 -21.84 -21.43 -39.68
N GLY A 498 -23.11 -21.82 -39.82
CA GLY A 498 -24.03 -22.07 -38.71
C GLY A 498 -24.74 -20.84 -38.11
N THR A 499 -25.84 -21.11 -37.42
CA THR A 499 -26.67 -20.13 -36.68
C THR A 499 -26.56 -20.29 -35.17
N PHE A 500 -26.60 -21.52 -34.66
CA PHE A 500 -26.51 -21.82 -33.22
C PHE A 500 -25.16 -22.40 -32.78
N CYS A 501 -24.52 -23.20 -33.65
CA CYS A 501 -23.14 -23.69 -33.47
C CYS A 501 -22.26 -23.04 -34.52
N THR A 502 -21.89 -21.78 -34.30
CA THR A 502 -21.14 -21.00 -35.27
C THR A 502 -19.69 -21.47 -35.36
N ARG A 503 -19.24 -21.80 -36.56
CA ARG A 503 -17.85 -22.16 -36.86
C ARG A 503 -17.25 -21.13 -37.81
N LEU A 504 -16.05 -20.68 -37.53
CA LEU A 504 -15.23 -19.87 -38.43
C LEU A 504 -14.27 -20.80 -39.16
N HIS A 505 -14.46 -20.92 -40.47
CA HIS A 505 -13.52 -21.62 -41.34
C HIS A 505 -12.47 -20.62 -41.82
N ALA A 506 -11.18 -20.96 -41.74
CA ALA A 506 -10.08 -20.11 -42.20
C ALA A 506 -8.90 -20.95 -42.68
N ASP A 507 -8.34 -20.59 -43.84
CA ASP A 507 -7.19 -21.28 -44.44
C ASP A 507 -5.91 -20.54 -44.02
N PHE A 508 -5.01 -21.22 -43.32
CA PHE A 508 -3.75 -20.66 -42.82
C PHE A 508 -2.58 -21.16 -43.68
N ASP A 509 -1.95 -20.27 -44.45
CA ASP A 509 -0.79 -20.65 -45.26
C ASP A 509 0.51 -20.70 -44.44
N ASN A 510 1.23 -21.81 -44.51
CA ASN A 510 2.51 -22.04 -43.83
C ASN A 510 2.49 -21.79 -42.30
N PHE A 511 1.36 -22.06 -41.65
CA PHE A 511 1.23 -21.88 -40.22
C PHE A 511 1.62 -23.16 -39.47
N SER A 512 2.64 -23.10 -38.60
CA SER A 512 3.04 -24.23 -37.77
C SER A 512 3.30 -23.83 -36.32
N ILE A 513 2.93 -24.73 -35.40
CA ILE A 513 3.15 -24.60 -33.96
C ILE A 513 3.89 -25.85 -33.51
N VAL A 514 5.18 -25.72 -33.22
CA VAL A 514 6.04 -26.85 -32.87
C VAL A 514 6.53 -26.69 -31.44
N ASN A 515 6.40 -27.76 -30.64
CA ASN A 515 7.01 -27.77 -29.32
C ASN A 515 8.54 -27.84 -29.45
N ILE A 516 9.26 -26.90 -28.84
CA ILE A 516 10.71 -26.79 -28.98
C ILE A 516 11.43 -28.06 -28.49
N ASN A 517 10.92 -28.64 -27.40
CA ASN A 517 11.53 -29.77 -26.71
C ASN A 517 11.14 -31.11 -27.32
N THR A 518 9.85 -31.32 -27.60
CA THR A 518 9.36 -32.62 -28.10
C THR A 518 9.37 -32.74 -29.62
N LYS A 519 9.55 -31.63 -30.34
CA LYS A 519 9.39 -31.52 -31.80
C LYS A 519 8.00 -31.95 -32.31
N HIS A 520 7.03 -32.07 -31.40
CA HIS A 520 5.66 -32.41 -31.75
C HIS A 520 4.96 -31.17 -32.32
N GLU A 521 4.44 -31.28 -33.54
CA GLU A 521 3.64 -30.25 -34.19
C GLU A 521 2.18 -30.33 -33.73
N VAL A 522 1.58 -29.19 -33.38
CA VAL A 522 0.18 -29.10 -32.97
C VAL A 522 -0.66 -28.80 -34.20
N PRO A 523 -1.61 -29.68 -34.59
CA PRO A 523 -2.43 -29.44 -35.77
C PRO A 523 -3.32 -28.23 -35.56
N ILE A 524 -3.34 -27.34 -36.55
CA ILE A 524 -4.19 -26.15 -36.55
C ILE A 524 -5.56 -26.51 -37.13
N PRO A 525 -6.66 -26.26 -36.41
CA PRO A 525 -8.00 -26.54 -36.94
C PRO A 525 -8.40 -25.51 -38.01
N GLU A 526 -8.85 -25.99 -39.17
CA GLU A 526 -9.48 -25.14 -40.20
C GLU A 526 -10.82 -24.56 -39.72
N ASP A 527 -11.57 -25.33 -38.92
CA ASP A 527 -12.86 -24.95 -38.36
C ASP A 527 -12.76 -24.59 -36.87
N ILE A 528 -12.81 -23.30 -36.56
CA ILE A 528 -12.71 -22.76 -35.21
C ILE A 528 -14.11 -22.53 -34.64
N SER A 529 -14.42 -23.12 -33.48
CA SER A 529 -15.70 -22.91 -32.80
C SER A 529 -15.77 -21.50 -32.22
N VAL A 530 -16.78 -20.72 -32.62
CA VAL A 530 -16.98 -19.35 -32.16
C VAL A 530 -18.30 -19.25 -31.39
N ASN A 531 -18.31 -18.51 -30.29
CA ASN A 531 -19.56 -18.22 -29.58
C ASN A 531 -20.53 -17.42 -30.47
N PRO A 532 -21.87 -17.60 -30.33
CA PRO A 532 -22.84 -16.94 -31.20
C PRO A 532 -22.77 -15.41 -31.20
N TYR A 533 -22.38 -14.81 -30.06
CA TYR A 533 -22.28 -13.36 -29.91
C TYR A 533 -21.08 -12.77 -30.70
N PRO A 534 -19.83 -13.22 -30.52
CA PRO A 534 -18.73 -12.84 -31.41
C PRO A 534 -19.01 -13.15 -32.89
N ALA A 535 -19.66 -14.28 -33.20
CA ALA A 535 -19.98 -14.66 -34.57
C ALA A 535 -20.90 -13.65 -35.29
N ARG A 536 -21.91 -13.08 -34.59
CA ARG A 536 -22.74 -12.00 -35.16
C ARG A 536 -21.93 -10.74 -35.46
N ARG A 537 -21.00 -10.38 -34.59
CA ARG A 537 -20.12 -9.22 -34.82
C ARG A 537 -19.16 -9.46 -35.98
N LEU A 538 -18.60 -10.67 -36.08
CA LEU A 538 -17.73 -11.05 -37.19
C LEU A 538 -18.47 -11.03 -38.55
N LYS A 539 -19.70 -11.53 -38.61
CA LYS A 539 -20.53 -11.44 -39.84
C LYS A 539 -20.71 -9.99 -40.30
N LYS A 540 -20.83 -9.04 -39.37
CA LYS A 540 -20.88 -7.61 -39.69
C LYS A 540 -19.51 -7.08 -40.14
N MET A 541 -18.41 -7.51 -39.51
CA MET A 541 -17.05 -7.09 -39.87
C MET A 541 -16.62 -7.59 -41.25
N PHE A 542 -17.02 -8.81 -41.65
CA PHE A 542 -16.71 -9.36 -42.97
C PHE A 542 -17.35 -8.60 -44.14
N GLY A 543 -18.31 -7.70 -43.87
CA GLY A 543 -18.84 -6.76 -44.87
C GLY A 543 -17.99 -5.49 -45.06
N THR A 544 -16.90 -5.33 -44.31
CA THR A 544 -15.99 -4.17 -44.35
C THR A 544 -14.54 -4.64 -44.53
N PRO A 545 -13.61 -3.81 -45.06
CA PRO A 545 -12.19 -4.14 -45.03
C PRO A 545 -11.71 -4.40 -43.60
N PHE A 546 -11.00 -5.50 -43.39
CA PHE A 546 -10.47 -5.90 -42.09
C PHE A 546 -9.04 -6.43 -42.23
N PHE A 547 -8.33 -6.47 -41.10
CA PHE A 547 -7.01 -7.07 -40.94
C PHE A 547 -7.09 -8.24 -39.96
N CYS A 548 -6.21 -9.22 -40.16
CA CYS A 548 -6.08 -10.38 -39.31
C CYS A 548 -4.66 -10.48 -38.76
N HIS A 549 -4.54 -10.74 -37.47
CA HIS A 549 -3.28 -10.94 -36.79
C HIS A 549 -3.37 -12.20 -35.93
N VAL A 550 -2.32 -13.02 -35.96
CA VAL A 550 -2.18 -14.13 -35.02
C VAL A 550 -1.36 -13.63 -33.83
N LEU A 551 -1.93 -13.76 -32.64
CA LEU A 551 -1.30 -13.34 -31.39
C LEU A 551 -1.16 -14.54 -30.45
N ILE A 552 -0.17 -14.47 -29.57
CA ILE A 552 -0.06 -15.38 -28.42
C ILE A 552 -0.61 -14.65 -27.20
N THR A 553 -1.43 -15.35 -26.43
CA THR A 553 -1.95 -14.87 -25.15
C THR A 553 -1.48 -15.75 -24.02
N HIS A 554 -0.87 -15.15 -23.00
CA HIS A 554 -0.44 -15.84 -21.79
C HIS A 554 -0.74 -14.94 -20.60
N HIS A 555 -1.52 -15.43 -19.63
CA HIS A 555 -2.02 -14.60 -18.52
C HIS A 555 -2.72 -13.29 -18.94
N ASN A 556 -3.47 -13.31 -20.04
CA ASN A 556 -4.11 -12.12 -20.66
C ASN A 556 -3.13 -11.06 -21.20
N TYR A 557 -1.83 -11.33 -21.25
CA TYR A 557 -0.87 -10.51 -22.00
C TYR A 557 -0.85 -10.98 -23.44
N PHE A 558 -0.95 -10.02 -24.36
CA PHE A 558 -0.94 -10.27 -25.80
C PHE A 558 0.45 -9.96 -26.36
N THR A 559 1.00 -10.88 -27.14
CA THR A 559 2.25 -10.68 -27.86
C THR A 559 2.07 -11.05 -29.32
N ARG A 560 2.48 -10.15 -30.20
CA ARG A 560 2.44 -10.37 -31.64
C ARG A 560 3.55 -11.34 -32.04
N ILE A 561 3.20 -12.37 -32.78
CA ILE A 561 4.17 -13.29 -33.39
C ILE A 561 4.87 -12.53 -34.52
N LYS A 562 6.19 -12.56 -34.52
CA LYS A 562 7.01 -11.83 -35.50
C LYS A 562 7.14 -12.58 -36.81
#